data_AF-E2SK20-F1
#
_entry.id   AF-E2SK20-F1
#
_cell.length_a   1.000
_cell.length_b   1.000
_cell.length_c   1.000
_cell.angle_alpha   90.00
_cell.angle_beta   90.00
_cell.angle_gamma   90.00
#
_symmetry.space_group_name_H-M   'P 1'
#
loop_
_entity.id
_entity.type
_entity.pdbx_description
1 polymer ?
#
loop_
_entity_poly.entity_id
_entity_poly.type
_entity_poly.pdbx_seq_one_letter_code
_entity_poly.pdbx_strand_id
1 'polypeptide(L)'
;MKKYMMYLLPALLLAIPLSSAVVWTQRNNMHMGLRETKDNEFAALGDADAIKNLSYRFTVTDSVNIWRIDGKGNQLKAVYDPQGKTAQFGVYDSEESYQLQPVFEDSMKMNSFIDRTVSDVDSRWHMIGGVEAITYRLLHEKKQFDEKPDDTGISFRILSVLDERPLNISYDFTEPQATLQCDMQNDTGGDPYMNARMMGMYEEGRYMIPDKYGFFNINPMQFSIDFSLVNIEKNPGGIYKMEHGVVKKIVSLPLGSQDILRMTSTDKLLAVLTLEHTNELYIHTFDHSGKELGNKKLPVKLEDATELLLQFGKDQQLLAGYHQMFEKGIHVHVLEQRNQGLQQKDEITIPTELAESTDQKILQYEDGILYYLQAIYNNEGQIYIGAANKDKILYSSEVYGEYQEDEQLTPLDFYNQKVSAYEKLIAGFTFDRGRSLDTLELLEIR
;
A
#
# COMPACT_ATOMS: atom_id res chain seq x y z
N MET A 1 -46.88 25.89 38.65
CA MET A 1 -46.44 25.01 37.54
C MET A 1 -46.28 25.72 36.19
N LYS A 2 -47.15 26.65 35.75
CA LYS A 2 -46.99 27.36 34.46
C LYS A 2 -45.73 28.25 34.30
N LYS A 3 -45.19 28.81 35.39
CA LYS A 3 -43.97 29.66 35.35
C LYS A 3 -42.68 28.89 35.04
N TYR A 4 -42.61 27.59 35.33
CA TYR A 4 -41.39 26.79 35.13
C TYR A 4 -41.33 26.10 33.75
N MET A 5 -42.48 25.92 33.08
CA MET A 5 -42.52 25.40 31.70
C MET A 5 -41.83 26.33 30.69
N MET A 6 -41.89 27.66 30.88
CA MET A 6 -41.22 28.62 30.00
C MET A 6 -39.69 28.56 30.08
N TYR A 7 -39.13 28.05 31.18
CA TYR A 7 -37.68 27.85 31.32
C TYR A 7 -37.23 26.45 30.86
N LEU A 8 -38.16 25.52 30.67
CA LEU A 8 -37.87 24.16 30.25
C LEU A 8 -37.42 24.11 28.78
N LEU A 9 -38.04 24.91 27.90
CA LEU A 9 -37.66 24.99 26.48
C LEU A 9 -36.26 25.61 26.28
N PRO A 10 -35.93 26.76 26.89
CA PRO A 10 -34.57 27.32 26.86
C PRO A 10 -33.53 26.41 27.51
N ALA A 11 -33.88 25.72 28.60
CA ALA A 11 -32.97 24.75 29.24
C ALA A 11 -32.71 23.52 28.35
N LEU A 12 -33.73 22.99 27.65
CA LEU A 12 -33.55 21.94 26.65
C LEU A 12 -32.73 22.42 25.44
N LEU A 13 -32.95 23.66 24.99
CA LEU A 13 -32.18 24.27 23.91
C LEU A 13 -30.72 24.55 24.29
N LEU A 14 -30.42 24.78 25.58
CA LEU A 14 -29.06 24.88 26.12
C LEU A 14 -28.44 23.51 26.42
N ALA A 15 -29.25 22.49 26.67
CA ALA A 15 -28.77 21.12 26.86
C ALA A 15 -28.16 20.55 25.58
N ILE A 16 -28.64 20.94 24.39
CA ILE A 16 -28.10 20.52 23.09
C ILE A 16 -26.65 21.01 22.85
N PRO A 17 -26.31 22.32 22.99
CA PRO A 17 -24.94 22.77 22.86
C PRO A 17 -24.04 22.23 23.98
N LEU A 18 -24.55 22.10 25.21
CA LEU A 18 -23.78 21.51 26.32
C LEU A 18 -23.48 20.02 26.09
N SER A 19 -24.45 19.22 25.64
CA SER A 19 -24.21 17.82 25.30
C SER A 19 -23.29 17.68 24.08
N SER A 20 -23.42 18.55 23.08
CA SER A 20 -22.49 18.59 21.95
C SER A 20 -21.07 18.97 22.37
N ALA A 21 -20.91 19.88 23.34
CA ALA A 21 -19.62 20.26 23.90
C ALA A 21 -19.01 19.10 24.70
N VAL A 22 -19.82 18.36 25.48
CA VAL A 22 -19.38 17.16 26.21
C VAL A 22 -18.92 16.06 25.25
N VAL A 23 -19.70 15.77 24.21
CA VAL A 23 -19.34 14.81 23.14
C VAL A 23 -18.05 15.24 22.44
N TRP A 24 -17.91 16.52 22.12
CA TRP A 24 -16.73 17.08 21.47
C TRP A 24 -15.49 17.04 22.38
N THR A 25 -15.64 17.27 23.69
CA THR A 25 -14.55 17.11 24.66
C THR A 25 -14.15 15.65 24.84
N GLN A 26 -15.10 14.71 24.86
CA GLN A 26 -14.80 13.29 24.96
C GLN A 26 -14.06 12.75 23.73
N ARG A 27 -14.47 13.17 22.52
CA ARG A 27 -13.74 12.83 21.28
C ARG A 27 -12.32 13.40 21.24
N ASN A 28 -12.06 14.52 21.91
CA ASN A 28 -10.71 15.09 22.03
C ASN A 28 -9.90 14.52 23.22
N ASN A 29 -10.48 13.67 24.06
CA ASN A 29 -9.84 13.06 25.22
C ASN A 29 -9.18 11.70 24.90
N MET A 30 -8.95 11.38 23.63
CA MET A 30 -8.20 10.18 23.27
C MET A 30 -6.77 10.30 23.79
N HIS A 31 -6.43 9.45 24.78
CA HIS A 31 -5.08 9.41 25.33
C HIS A 31 -4.25 8.46 24.48
N MET A 32 -3.21 8.99 23.85
CA MET A 32 -2.21 8.20 23.17
C MET A 32 -0.85 8.40 23.81
N GLY A 33 -0.05 7.35 23.82
CA GLY A 33 1.31 7.38 24.30
C GLY A 33 2.17 6.32 23.62
N LEU A 34 3.45 6.34 23.95
CA LEU A 34 4.37 5.24 23.64
C LEU A 34 4.47 4.36 24.87
N ARG A 35 4.33 3.03 24.72
CA ARG A 35 4.21 2.12 25.87
C ARG A 35 5.39 2.30 26.81
N GLU A 36 5.13 2.89 27.99
CA GLU A 36 6.10 2.99 29.09
C GLU A 36 5.95 1.78 30.01
N THR A 37 7.08 1.26 30.46
CA THR A 37 7.22 0.03 31.25
C THR A 37 6.25 -0.07 32.42
N LYS A 38 5.34 -1.06 32.41
CA LYS A 38 4.79 -1.64 33.64
C LYS A 38 4.76 -3.16 33.70
N ASP A 39 4.47 -3.90 32.61
CA ASP A 39 4.22 -5.35 32.71
C ASP A 39 4.93 -6.26 31.68
N ASN A 40 6.09 -5.84 31.16
CA ASN A 40 7.11 -6.71 30.52
C ASN A 40 6.73 -7.62 29.32
N GLU A 41 5.55 -7.51 28.70
CA GLU A 41 5.28 -8.23 27.43
C GLU A 41 5.66 -7.43 26.17
N PHE A 42 5.71 -6.08 26.24
CA PHE A 42 6.00 -5.20 25.08
C PHE A 42 6.78 -3.93 25.49
N ALA A 43 7.91 -4.09 26.19
CA ALA A 43 8.66 -2.95 26.74
C ALA A 43 9.31 -2.08 25.66
N ALA A 44 9.22 -0.75 25.79
CA ALA A 44 10.03 0.15 25.00
C ALA A 44 11.52 -0.18 25.17
N LEU A 45 12.24 -0.26 24.05
CA LEU A 45 13.67 -0.50 24.01
C LEU A 45 14.41 0.82 23.89
N GLY A 46 15.50 1.00 24.64
CA GLY A 46 16.41 2.13 24.46
C GLY A 46 15.97 3.45 25.10
N ASP A 47 16.55 4.56 24.64
CA ASP A 47 16.40 5.90 25.24
C ASP A 47 15.48 6.78 24.37
N ALA A 48 14.41 7.32 24.95
CA ALA A 48 13.45 8.19 24.25
C ALA A 48 14.11 9.47 23.70
N ASP A 49 15.25 9.89 24.23
CA ASP A 49 16.04 11.00 23.69
C ASP A 49 16.50 10.76 22.25
N ALA A 50 16.59 9.50 21.81
CA ALA A 50 16.95 9.16 20.43
C ALA A 50 15.94 9.68 19.41
N ILE A 51 14.65 9.78 19.79
CA ILE A 51 13.57 10.25 18.93
C ILE A 51 13.12 11.68 19.25
N LYS A 52 13.72 12.39 20.22
CA LYS A 52 13.25 13.70 20.70
C LYS A 52 13.01 14.76 19.60
N ASN A 53 13.77 14.66 18.52
CA ASN A 53 13.72 15.56 17.37
C ASN A 53 12.76 15.07 16.26
N LEU A 54 12.35 13.81 16.31
CA LEU A 54 11.46 13.18 15.34
C LEU A 54 10.04 13.73 15.52
N SER A 55 9.50 14.33 14.46
CA SER A 55 8.11 14.73 14.36
C SER A 55 7.39 13.84 13.35
N TYR A 56 6.25 13.30 13.73
CA TYR A 56 5.50 12.33 12.95
C TYR A 56 4.00 12.58 13.08
N ARG A 57 3.24 12.06 12.12
CA ARG A 57 1.79 12.16 12.08
C ARG A 57 1.18 10.88 11.54
N PHE A 58 0.03 10.53 12.06
CA PHE A 58 -0.80 9.49 11.48
C PHE A 58 -2.27 9.74 11.79
N THR A 59 -3.15 8.99 11.12
CA THR A 59 -4.60 9.09 11.31
C THR A 59 -5.14 7.75 11.76
N VAL A 60 -5.98 7.79 12.80
CA VAL A 60 -6.71 6.64 13.32
C VAL A 60 -8.20 6.88 13.09
N THR A 61 -8.91 5.86 12.61
CA THR A 61 -10.36 5.91 12.39
C THR A 61 -11.07 4.74 13.06
N ASP A 62 -12.36 4.91 13.35
CA ASP A 62 -13.27 3.85 13.81
C ASP A 62 -14.47 3.68 12.85
N SER A 63 -14.27 4.00 11.57
CA SER A 63 -15.28 4.06 10.48
C SER A 63 -16.18 5.30 10.48
N VAL A 64 -16.34 6.02 11.59
CA VAL A 64 -17.22 7.21 11.68
C VAL A 64 -16.55 8.43 12.31
N ASN A 65 -15.47 8.23 13.05
CA ASN A 65 -14.64 9.25 13.67
C ASN A 65 -13.21 9.11 13.16
N ILE A 66 -12.57 10.25 12.99
CA ILE A 66 -11.20 10.35 12.49
C ILE A 66 -10.42 11.19 13.49
N TRP A 67 -9.26 10.70 13.88
CA TRP A 67 -8.32 11.42 14.74
C TRP A 67 -6.99 11.58 14.06
N ARG A 68 -6.53 12.83 13.97
CA ARG A 68 -5.16 13.14 13.59
C ARG A 68 -4.28 13.07 14.82
N ILE A 69 -3.23 12.27 14.74
CA ILE A 69 -2.24 12.11 15.81
C ILE A 69 -0.99 12.84 15.37
N ASP A 70 -0.58 13.84 16.15
CA ASP A 70 0.66 14.58 15.96
C ASP A 70 1.64 14.16 17.08
N GLY A 71 2.80 13.64 16.69
CA GLY A 71 3.85 13.22 17.60
C GLY A 71 5.12 14.06 17.49
N LYS A 72 5.77 14.30 18.63
CA LYS A 72 7.10 14.91 18.73
C LYS A 72 7.91 14.18 19.81
N GLY A 73 8.91 13.42 19.39
CA GLY A 73 9.61 12.49 20.27
C GLY A 73 8.63 11.50 20.92
N ASN A 74 8.69 11.39 22.24
CA ASN A 74 7.79 10.51 23.00
C ASN A 74 6.44 11.15 23.36
N GLN A 75 6.15 12.37 22.89
CA GLN A 75 4.89 13.04 23.16
C GLN A 75 3.95 12.91 21.98
N LEU A 76 2.74 12.41 22.23
CA LEU A 76 1.69 12.29 21.23
C LEU A 76 0.49 13.15 21.62
N LYS A 77 -0.17 13.73 20.61
CA LYS A 77 -1.41 14.47 20.77
C LYS A 77 -2.42 14.02 19.73
N ALA A 78 -3.55 13.51 20.20
CA ALA A 78 -4.71 13.24 19.36
C ALA A 78 -5.55 14.52 19.19
N VAL A 79 -6.06 14.72 17.97
CA VAL A 79 -7.01 15.80 17.65
C VAL A 79 -8.14 15.18 16.83
N TYR A 80 -9.38 15.35 17.28
CA TYR A 80 -10.53 14.92 16.49
C TYR A 80 -10.64 15.75 15.20
N ASP A 81 -10.61 15.07 14.06
CA ASP A 81 -10.60 15.67 12.72
C ASP A 81 -11.73 15.10 11.85
N PRO A 82 -12.99 15.52 12.06
CA PRO A 82 -14.15 14.97 11.35
C PRO A 82 -14.16 15.27 9.85
N GLN A 83 -13.33 16.21 9.38
CA GLN A 83 -13.14 16.52 7.97
C GLN A 83 -11.82 15.95 7.42
N GLY A 84 -11.07 15.24 8.27
CA GLY A 84 -9.86 14.54 7.86
C GLY A 84 -10.19 13.63 6.69
N LYS A 85 -9.36 13.68 5.66
CA LYS A 85 -9.45 12.69 4.60
C LYS A 85 -8.90 11.39 5.14
N THR A 86 -9.74 10.36 5.19
CA THR A 86 -9.25 8.98 5.20
C THR A 86 -8.67 8.76 3.80
N ALA A 87 -7.34 8.78 3.65
CA ALA A 87 -6.78 8.18 2.46
C ALA A 87 -7.04 6.68 2.64
N GLN A 88 -8.12 6.15 2.08
CA GLN A 88 -8.32 4.71 2.11
C GLN A 88 -7.10 4.08 1.44
N PHE A 89 -6.39 3.26 2.20
CA PHE A 89 -5.25 2.54 1.66
C PHE A 89 -5.75 1.53 0.64
N GLY A 90 -5.14 1.61 -0.54
CA GLY A 90 -5.61 0.98 -1.77
C GLY A 90 -6.22 2.04 -2.70
N VAL A 91 -5.43 2.51 -3.68
CA VAL A 91 -5.74 2.74 -5.13
C VAL A 91 -7.02 3.53 -5.54
N TYR A 92 -7.98 3.79 -4.66
CA TYR A 92 -9.33 4.23 -5.03
C TYR A 92 -9.52 5.75 -5.07
N ASP A 93 -8.52 6.56 -4.69
CA ASP A 93 -8.61 8.03 -4.74
C ASP A 93 -7.80 8.71 -5.84
N SER A 94 -7.04 7.98 -6.66
CA SER A 94 -6.43 8.58 -7.86
C SER A 94 -7.49 8.94 -8.88
N GLU A 95 -7.49 10.18 -9.39
CA GLU A 95 -8.38 10.61 -10.47
C GLU A 95 -8.09 9.91 -11.80
N GLU A 96 -6.87 9.41 -11.96
CA GLU A 96 -6.38 8.75 -13.18
C GLU A 96 -5.68 7.42 -12.85
N SER A 97 -5.99 6.37 -13.62
CA SER A 97 -5.32 5.07 -13.55
C SER A 97 -5.09 4.51 -14.95
N TYR A 98 -4.10 3.63 -15.08
CA TYR A 98 -3.85 2.90 -16.31
C TYR A 98 -4.05 1.40 -16.06
N GLN A 99 -4.60 0.70 -17.04
CA GLN A 99 -4.79 -0.74 -16.95
C GLN A 99 -4.36 -1.42 -18.23
N LEU A 100 -3.72 -2.58 -18.09
CA LEU A 100 -3.51 -3.49 -19.21
C LEU A 100 -4.71 -4.42 -19.33
N GLN A 101 -5.45 -4.30 -20.43
CA GLN A 101 -6.57 -5.17 -20.71
C GLN A 101 -6.27 -6.07 -21.91
N PRO A 102 -6.49 -7.38 -21.81
CA PRO A 102 -6.52 -8.23 -22.98
C PRO A 102 -7.72 -7.85 -23.86
N VAL A 103 -7.55 -7.93 -25.18
CA VAL A 103 -8.60 -7.60 -26.14
C VAL A 103 -8.96 -8.81 -27.00
N PHE A 104 -10.24 -8.97 -27.31
CA PHE A 104 -10.64 -9.90 -28.36
C PHE A 104 -10.30 -9.30 -29.72
N GLU A 105 -9.58 -10.07 -30.53
CA GLU A 105 -9.31 -9.76 -31.93
C GLU A 105 -9.98 -10.81 -32.82
N ASP A 106 -10.41 -10.41 -34.01
CA ASP A 106 -10.98 -11.34 -35.00
C ASP A 106 -10.00 -12.47 -35.38
N SER A 107 -8.69 -12.24 -35.19
CA SER A 107 -7.63 -13.23 -35.40
C SER A 107 -7.43 -14.21 -34.25
N MET A 108 -8.17 -14.06 -33.15
CA MET A 108 -8.07 -14.94 -31.99
C MET A 108 -8.69 -16.30 -32.31
N LYS A 109 -7.85 -17.30 -32.56
CA LYS A 109 -8.30 -18.68 -32.79
C LYS A 109 -8.60 -19.34 -31.45
N MET A 110 -9.88 -19.63 -31.21
CA MET A 110 -10.31 -20.40 -30.04
C MET A 110 -10.12 -21.88 -30.33
N ASN A 111 -9.17 -22.50 -29.65
CA ASN A 111 -8.78 -23.89 -29.87
C ASN A 111 -9.71 -24.88 -29.17
N SER A 112 -10.34 -24.48 -28.06
CA SER A 112 -11.30 -25.30 -27.32
C SER A 112 -12.14 -24.43 -26.37
N PHE A 113 -13.38 -24.86 -26.11
CA PHE A 113 -14.21 -24.36 -25.00
C PHE A 113 -14.17 -25.42 -23.90
N ILE A 114 -13.75 -25.00 -22.70
CA ILE A 114 -13.49 -25.94 -21.60
C ILE A 114 -14.73 -26.06 -20.70
N ASP A 115 -15.51 -25.01 -20.50
CA ASP A 115 -16.74 -25.11 -19.71
C ASP A 115 -17.71 -23.93 -19.90
N ARG A 116 -18.99 -24.17 -19.61
CA ARG A 116 -20.04 -23.17 -19.43
C ARG A 116 -20.51 -23.27 -17.97
N THR A 117 -19.75 -22.66 -17.05
CA THR A 117 -20.10 -22.69 -15.64
C THR A 117 -21.13 -21.60 -15.33
N VAL A 118 -22.20 -21.99 -14.64
CA VAL A 118 -23.12 -21.06 -13.97
C VAL A 118 -22.64 -20.96 -12.53
N SER A 119 -22.22 -19.77 -12.10
CA SER A 119 -21.98 -19.50 -10.69
C SER A 119 -23.35 -19.47 -9.97
N ASP A 120 -23.54 -20.28 -8.93
CA ASP A 120 -24.80 -20.33 -8.17
C ASP A 120 -25.09 -19.03 -7.39
N VAL A 121 -24.10 -18.13 -7.27
CA VAL A 121 -24.20 -16.89 -6.48
C VAL A 121 -24.56 -15.67 -7.33
N ASP A 122 -24.31 -15.73 -8.64
CA ASP A 122 -24.67 -14.70 -9.62
C ASP A 122 -24.88 -15.40 -10.95
N SER A 123 -26.06 -15.26 -11.57
CA SER A 123 -26.46 -15.91 -12.83
C SER A 123 -25.68 -15.44 -14.08
N ARG A 124 -24.37 -15.30 -13.97
CA ARG A 124 -23.43 -14.88 -15.00
C ARG A 124 -22.81 -16.11 -15.66
N TRP A 125 -22.90 -16.17 -16.98
CA TRP A 125 -22.37 -17.28 -17.79
C TRP A 125 -20.89 -17.02 -18.05
N HIS A 126 -20.01 -17.80 -17.40
CA HIS A 126 -18.57 -17.69 -17.62
C HIS A 126 -18.15 -18.66 -18.71
N MET A 127 -17.35 -18.17 -19.66
CA MET A 127 -16.74 -18.98 -20.71
C MET A 127 -15.25 -19.08 -20.47
N ILE A 128 -14.71 -20.29 -20.60
CA ILE A 128 -13.28 -20.58 -20.51
C ILE A 128 -12.84 -21.24 -21.82
N GLY A 129 -11.72 -20.78 -22.38
CA GLY A 129 -11.20 -21.34 -23.62
C GLY A 129 -9.70 -21.17 -23.77
N GLY A 130 -9.13 -21.87 -24.75
CA GLY A 130 -7.70 -21.80 -25.08
C GLY A 130 -7.42 -21.03 -26.36
N VAL A 131 -6.40 -20.16 -26.38
CA VAL A 131 -5.98 -19.40 -27.58
C VAL A 131 -4.47 -19.49 -27.82
N GLU A 132 -4.03 -19.30 -29.06
CA GLU A 132 -2.60 -19.31 -29.42
C GLU A 132 -1.88 -18.00 -29.07
N ALA A 133 -2.62 -16.89 -29.13
CA ALA A 133 -2.09 -15.56 -28.89
C ALA A 133 -3.17 -14.63 -28.34
N ILE A 134 -2.74 -13.65 -27.57
CA ILE A 134 -3.59 -12.59 -27.03
C ILE A 134 -2.89 -11.24 -27.14
N THR A 135 -3.66 -10.20 -27.48
CA THR A 135 -3.18 -8.83 -27.51
C THR A 135 -3.64 -8.11 -26.25
N TYR A 136 -2.74 -7.37 -25.63
CA TYR A 136 -3.05 -6.45 -24.54
C TYR A 136 -2.96 -5.01 -25.03
N ARG A 137 -3.82 -4.15 -24.48
CA ARG A 137 -3.79 -2.71 -24.68
C ARG A 137 -3.69 -2.01 -23.35
N LEU A 138 -2.93 -0.92 -23.32
CA LEU A 138 -2.88 -0.01 -22.20
C LEU A 138 -3.99 1.02 -22.34
N LEU A 139 -4.92 0.99 -21.39
CA LEU A 139 -6.06 1.90 -21.32
C LEU A 139 -5.86 2.91 -20.20
N HIS A 140 -6.37 4.11 -20.40
CA HIS A 140 -6.40 5.19 -19.42
C HIS A 140 -7.82 5.36 -18.88
N GLU A 141 -7.98 5.24 -17.58
CA GLU A 141 -9.24 5.34 -16.86
C GLU A 141 -9.28 6.64 -16.05
N LYS A 142 -10.39 7.39 -16.19
CA LYS A 142 -10.65 8.61 -15.43
C LYS A 142 -11.83 8.37 -14.49
N LYS A 143 -11.60 8.46 -13.18
CA LYS A 143 -12.63 8.14 -12.16
C LYS A 143 -13.86 9.06 -12.20
N GLN A 144 -13.72 10.30 -12.68
CA GLN A 144 -14.77 11.31 -12.51
C GLN A 144 -15.96 11.19 -13.47
N PHE A 145 -15.95 10.30 -14.47
CA PHE A 145 -16.91 10.43 -15.58
C PHE A 145 -17.76 9.20 -15.96
N ASP A 146 -17.66 8.03 -15.31
CA ASP A 146 -18.29 6.78 -15.82
C ASP A 146 -18.05 6.61 -17.35
N GLU A 147 -16.92 7.14 -17.84
CA GLU A 147 -16.58 7.19 -19.25
C GLU A 147 -15.83 5.93 -19.64
N LYS A 148 -15.97 5.54 -20.92
CA LYS A 148 -15.17 4.43 -21.45
C LYS A 148 -13.68 4.78 -21.36
N PRO A 149 -12.81 3.83 -20.98
CA PRO A 149 -11.38 4.08 -20.94
C PRO A 149 -10.83 4.54 -22.30
N ASP A 150 -9.89 5.49 -22.27
CA ASP A 150 -9.19 5.99 -23.45
C ASP A 150 -8.05 5.02 -23.84
N ASP A 151 -7.95 4.65 -25.12
CA ASP A 151 -6.83 3.83 -25.63
C ASP A 151 -5.58 4.70 -25.77
N THR A 152 -4.49 4.33 -25.09
CA THR A 152 -3.22 5.06 -25.16
C THR A 152 -2.46 4.82 -26.47
N GLY A 153 -2.90 3.84 -27.28
CA GLY A 153 -2.21 3.38 -28.48
C GLY A 153 -1.04 2.42 -28.20
N ILE A 154 -0.73 2.13 -26.93
CA ILE A 154 0.29 1.16 -26.54
C ILE A 154 -0.36 -0.23 -26.48
N SER A 155 0.16 -1.15 -27.30
CA SER A 155 -0.28 -2.53 -27.33
C SER A 155 0.89 -3.49 -27.56
N PHE A 156 0.71 -4.73 -27.11
CA PHE A 156 1.65 -5.82 -27.30
C PHE A 156 0.92 -7.14 -27.37
N ARG A 157 1.58 -8.13 -27.99
CA ARG A 157 1.02 -9.45 -28.21
C ARG A 157 1.85 -10.50 -27.52
N ILE A 158 1.17 -11.37 -26.79
CA ILE A 158 1.72 -12.54 -26.12
C ILE A 158 1.33 -13.77 -26.93
N LEU A 159 2.29 -14.67 -27.16
CA LEU A 159 2.13 -15.92 -27.89
C LEU A 159 2.62 -17.07 -27.01
N SER A 160 1.92 -18.20 -27.04
CA SER A 160 2.41 -19.41 -26.39
C SER A 160 3.66 -19.97 -27.09
N VAL A 161 4.59 -20.55 -26.32
CA VAL A 161 5.87 -21.08 -26.83
C VAL A 161 6.08 -22.56 -26.50
N LEU A 162 5.62 -23.02 -25.34
CA LEU A 162 5.88 -24.38 -24.87
C LEU A 162 4.76 -25.36 -25.23
N ASP A 163 5.13 -26.43 -25.92
CA ASP A 163 4.30 -27.61 -26.20
C ASP A 163 2.91 -27.33 -26.83
N GLU A 164 2.78 -26.24 -27.60
CA GLU A 164 1.48 -25.78 -28.14
C GLU A 164 0.40 -25.58 -27.06
N ARG A 165 0.80 -25.39 -25.78
CA ARG A 165 -0.15 -25.17 -24.69
C ARG A 165 -0.92 -23.88 -24.97
N PRO A 166 -2.26 -23.89 -25.04
CA PRO A 166 -3.00 -22.66 -25.25
C PRO A 166 -2.85 -21.73 -24.05
N LEU A 167 -2.91 -20.42 -24.31
CA LEU A 167 -3.20 -19.40 -23.30
C LEU A 167 -4.64 -19.59 -22.85
N ASN A 168 -4.87 -19.74 -21.54
CA ASN A 168 -6.21 -19.90 -21.01
C ASN A 168 -6.85 -18.51 -20.90
N ILE A 169 -8.02 -18.34 -21.47
CA ILE A 169 -8.82 -17.12 -21.32
C ILE A 169 -10.12 -17.43 -20.59
N SER A 170 -10.59 -16.46 -19.83
CA SER A 170 -11.91 -16.50 -19.19
C SER A 170 -12.63 -15.16 -19.38
N TYR A 171 -13.95 -15.20 -19.53
CA TYR A 171 -14.78 -13.99 -19.69
C TYR A 171 -16.25 -14.26 -19.38
N ASP A 172 -17.01 -13.20 -19.07
CA ASP A 172 -18.46 -13.20 -18.99
C ASP A 172 -19.06 -13.11 -20.40
N PHE A 173 -19.92 -14.05 -20.77
CA PHE A 173 -20.58 -14.07 -22.07
C PHE A 173 -21.43 -12.83 -22.37
N THR A 174 -21.97 -12.19 -21.33
CA THR A 174 -22.82 -11.00 -21.47
C THR A 174 -22.03 -9.73 -21.72
N GLU A 175 -20.79 -9.67 -21.21
CA GLU A 175 -19.88 -8.53 -21.36
C GLU A 175 -18.45 -9.00 -21.65
N PRO A 176 -18.21 -9.67 -22.79
CA PRO A 176 -16.97 -10.41 -23.04
C PRO A 176 -15.74 -9.50 -23.02
N GLN A 177 -15.83 -8.32 -23.64
CA GLN A 177 -14.72 -7.37 -23.71
C GLN A 177 -14.33 -6.80 -22.35
N ALA A 178 -15.31 -6.58 -21.46
CA ALA A 178 -15.08 -5.95 -20.16
C ALA A 178 -14.52 -6.93 -19.11
N THR A 179 -14.64 -8.23 -19.39
CA THR A 179 -14.37 -9.30 -18.41
C THR A 179 -13.31 -10.28 -18.87
N LEU A 180 -12.72 -10.07 -20.06
CA LEU A 180 -11.66 -10.92 -20.59
C LEU A 180 -10.46 -10.91 -19.65
N GLN A 181 -10.06 -12.09 -19.24
CA GLN A 181 -8.85 -12.38 -18.48
C GLN A 181 -8.05 -13.45 -19.22
N CYS A 182 -6.75 -13.46 -18.98
CA CYS A 182 -5.85 -14.44 -19.55
C CYS A 182 -4.86 -14.89 -18.49
N ASP A 183 -4.76 -16.21 -18.34
CA ASP A 183 -3.93 -16.87 -17.36
C ASP A 183 -3.06 -17.93 -18.04
N MET A 184 -1.81 -18.04 -17.60
CA MET A 184 -0.93 -19.16 -17.96
C MET A 184 -0.04 -19.45 -16.77
N GLN A 185 -0.28 -20.57 -16.10
CA GLN A 185 0.47 -21.02 -14.94
C GLN A 185 1.19 -22.33 -15.25
N ASN A 186 2.34 -22.53 -14.62
CA ASN A 186 3.05 -23.80 -14.67
C ASN A 186 2.47 -24.76 -13.62
N ASP A 187 1.98 -25.93 -14.05
CA ASP A 187 1.38 -26.96 -13.19
C ASP A 187 2.37 -27.54 -12.14
N THR A 188 3.68 -27.29 -12.31
CA THR A 188 4.74 -27.86 -11.46
C THR A 188 5.21 -26.95 -10.32
N GLY A 189 4.61 -25.76 -10.18
CA GLY A 189 4.91 -24.84 -9.08
C GLY A 189 6.25 -24.13 -9.28
N GLY A 190 6.19 -22.82 -9.47
CA GLY A 190 7.39 -22.00 -9.59
C GLY A 190 7.14 -20.69 -10.30
N ASP A 191 6.01 -20.05 -10.02
CA ASP A 191 5.86 -18.64 -10.36
C ASP A 191 6.77 -17.84 -9.39
N PRO A 192 7.91 -17.31 -9.85
CA PRO A 192 8.85 -16.61 -8.96
C PRO A 192 8.23 -15.33 -8.39
N TYR A 193 7.15 -14.83 -9.01
CA TYR A 193 6.41 -13.68 -8.56
C TYR A 193 5.21 -14.07 -7.68
N MET A 194 4.94 -15.36 -7.40
CA MET A 194 3.81 -15.78 -6.57
C MET A 194 3.89 -15.15 -5.18
N ASN A 195 5.08 -15.20 -4.56
CA ASN A 195 5.31 -14.57 -3.26
C ASN A 195 5.13 -13.06 -3.35
N ALA A 196 5.67 -12.41 -4.39
CA ALA A 196 5.48 -10.97 -4.60
C ALA A 196 4.00 -10.59 -4.81
N ARG A 197 3.24 -11.40 -5.55
CA ARG A 197 1.80 -11.26 -5.76
C ARG A 197 1.03 -11.43 -4.45
N MET A 198 1.34 -12.46 -3.67
CA MET A 198 0.66 -12.77 -2.40
C MET A 198 0.91 -11.73 -1.30
N MET A 199 2.03 -11.01 -1.33
CA MET A 199 2.35 -9.92 -0.37
C MET A 199 1.59 -8.61 -0.66
N GLY A 200 0.35 -8.67 -1.14
CA GLY A 200 -0.50 -7.48 -1.34
C GLY A 200 -0.19 -6.63 -2.58
N MET A 201 0.77 -7.00 -3.42
CA MET A 201 1.04 -6.31 -4.68
C MET A 201 -0.01 -6.62 -5.77
N TYR A 202 -1.04 -7.42 -5.46
CA TYR A 202 -2.00 -7.97 -6.42
C TYR A 202 -3.16 -7.02 -6.78
N GLU A 203 -3.73 -6.29 -5.82
CA GLU A 203 -4.79 -5.31 -6.12
C GLU A 203 -4.22 -3.97 -6.61
N GLU A 204 -3.08 -3.55 -6.08
CA GLU A 204 -2.26 -2.45 -6.61
C GLU A 204 -1.62 -2.80 -7.97
N GLY A 205 -1.49 -4.09 -8.28
CA GLY A 205 -0.81 -4.58 -9.48
C GLY A 205 -1.64 -4.45 -10.75
N ARG A 206 -2.97 -4.47 -10.69
CA ARG A 206 -3.79 -4.36 -11.92
C ARG A 206 -3.91 -2.93 -12.45
N TYR A 207 -3.92 -1.95 -11.56
CA TYR A 207 -4.03 -0.54 -11.91
C TYR A 207 -2.70 0.17 -11.67
N MET A 208 -2.12 0.73 -12.73
CA MET A 208 -0.93 1.56 -12.65
C MET A 208 -1.35 2.99 -12.39
N ILE A 209 -1.04 3.50 -11.20
CA ILE A 209 -1.26 4.90 -10.85
C ILE A 209 0.05 5.66 -11.11
N PRO A 210 0.05 6.71 -11.95
CA PRO A 210 1.18 7.60 -12.04
C PRO A 210 1.47 8.24 -10.69
N ASP A 211 2.74 8.27 -10.31
CA ASP A 211 3.15 9.05 -9.14
C ASP A 211 2.96 10.56 -9.38
N LYS A 212 3.27 11.38 -8.37
CA LYS A 212 3.15 12.84 -8.45
C LYS A 212 3.97 13.52 -9.55
N TYR A 213 4.92 12.83 -10.18
CA TYR A 213 5.71 13.31 -11.31
C TYR A 213 5.30 12.65 -12.63
N GLY A 214 4.22 11.85 -12.63
CA GLY A 214 3.64 11.21 -13.79
C GLY A 214 4.30 9.88 -14.17
N PHE A 215 5.13 9.27 -13.31
CA PHE A 215 5.76 7.98 -13.62
C PHE A 215 4.92 6.79 -13.16
N PHE A 216 4.85 5.75 -13.99
CA PHE A 216 4.34 4.43 -13.65
C PHE A 216 5.15 3.35 -14.38
N ASN A 217 4.98 2.08 -14.02
CA ASN A 217 5.72 0.98 -14.62
C ASN A 217 4.81 -0.12 -15.16
N ILE A 218 5.29 -0.82 -16.18
CA ILE A 218 4.74 -2.12 -16.61
C ILE A 218 5.68 -3.22 -16.12
N ASN A 219 5.16 -4.16 -15.34
CA ASN A 219 5.90 -5.23 -14.67
C ASN A 219 5.08 -6.55 -14.62
N PRO A 220 5.68 -7.70 -14.26
CA PRO A 220 4.99 -9.00 -14.30
C PRO A 220 3.78 -9.15 -13.38
N MET A 221 3.66 -8.32 -12.33
CA MET A 221 2.57 -8.42 -11.35
C MET A 221 1.22 -8.02 -11.93
N GLN A 222 1.22 -7.32 -13.07
CA GLN A 222 0.01 -6.95 -13.83
C GLN A 222 -0.60 -8.13 -14.59
N PHE A 223 0.06 -9.29 -14.61
CA PHE A 223 -0.32 -10.44 -15.42
C PHE A 223 -0.37 -11.71 -14.60
N SER A 224 -1.38 -12.53 -14.86
CA SER A 224 -1.44 -13.91 -14.39
C SER A 224 -0.73 -14.87 -15.35
N ILE A 225 0.41 -14.46 -15.89
CA ILE A 225 1.16 -15.19 -16.92
C ILE A 225 2.56 -15.49 -16.39
N ASP A 226 2.99 -16.75 -16.51
CA ASP A 226 4.39 -17.14 -16.40
C ASP A 226 5.13 -16.74 -17.68
N PHE A 227 5.94 -15.68 -17.58
CA PHE A 227 6.68 -15.13 -18.71
C PHE A 227 7.77 -16.06 -19.27
N SER A 228 8.13 -17.13 -18.56
CA SER A 228 9.04 -18.16 -19.07
C SER A 228 8.38 -19.06 -20.12
N LEU A 229 7.04 -19.07 -20.20
CA LEU A 229 6.26 -19.95 -21.08
C LEU A 229 5.77 -19.27 -22.38
N VAL A 230 6.03 -17.97 -22.53
CA VAL A 230 5.46 -17.14 -23.60
C VAL A 230 6.52 -16.34 -24.36
N ASN A 231 6.19 -15.96 -25.59
CA ASN A 231 6.93 -15.03 -26.41
C ASN A 231 6.16 -13.70 -26.46
N ILE A 232 6.88 -12.59 -26.39
CA ILE A 232 6.30 -11.25 -26.44
C ILE A 232 6.84 -10.53 -27.68
N GLU A 233 5.98 -10.24 -28.66
CA GLU A 233 6.38 -9.60 -29.94
C GLU A 233 6.97 -8.19 -29.73
N LYS A 234 6.46 -7.45 -28.74
CA LYS A 234 6.93 -6.12 -28.35
C LYS A 234 6.88 -6.01 -26.84
N ASN A 235 8.00 -6.26 -26.16
CA ASN A 235 8.00 -6.32 -24.70
C ASN A 235 7.57 -4.96 -24.09
N PRO A 236 6.45 -4.92 -23.34
CA PRO A 236 5.92 -3.69 -22.79
C PRO A 236 6.61 -3.29 -21.49
N GLY A 237 7.40 -4.18 -20.88
CA GLY A 237 8.08 -3.93 -19.61
C GLY A 237 8.94 -2.67 -19.64
N GLY A 238 8.94 -1.95 -18.52
CA GLY A 238 9.69 -0.71 -18.38
C GLY A 238 8.95 0.38 -17.62
N ILE A 239 9.56 1.57 -17.65
CA ILE A 239 9.05 2.77 -16.99
C ILE A 239 8.42 3.68 -18.05
N TYR A 240 7.24 4.19 -17.72
CA TYR A 240 6.46 5.11 -18.51
C TYR A 240 6.31 6.44 -17.79
N LYS A 241 6.21 7.51 -18.58
CA LYS A 241 5.94 8.85 -18.12
C LYS A 241 4.70 9.39 -18.81
N MET A 242 3.79 9.94 -18.03
CA MET A 242 2.66 10.72 -18.50
C MET A 242 3.02 12.21 -18.47
N GLU A 243 2.98 12.86 -19.64
CA GLU A 243 3.13 14.31 -19.76
C GLU A 243 2.04 14.85 -20.68
N HIS A 244 1.24 15.79 -20.18
CA HIS A 244 0.17 16.45 -20.94
C HIS A 244 -0.82 15.46 -21.59
N GLY A 245 -1.16 14.39 -20.87
CA GLY A 245 -2.07 13.34 -21.35
C GLY A 245 -1.46 12.38 -22.39
N VAL A 246 -0.15 12.49 -22.67
CA VAL A 246 0.56 11.57 -23.55
C VAL A 246 1.42 10.63 -22.70
N VAL A 247 1.24 9.32 -22.92
CA VAL A 247 2.04 8.27 -22.30
C VAL A 247 3.23 7.92 -23.18
N LYS A 248 4.43 7.88 -22.59
CA LYS A 248 5.66 7.49 -23.29
C LYS A 248 6.50 6.54 -22.45
N LYS A 249 6.98 5.45 -23.05
CA LYS A 249 8.04 4.62 -22.46
C LYS A 249 9.36 5.39 -22.43
N ILE A 250 9.95 5.56 -21.26
CA ILE A 250 11.24 6.25 -21.08
C ILE A 250 12.39 5.28 -20.77
N VAL A 251 12.10 4.12 -20.19
CA VAL A 251 13.08 3.06 -19.92
C VAL A 251 12.49 1.73 -20.35
N SER A 252 13.29 0.90 -21.04
CA SER A 252 12.91 -0.47 -21.40
C SER A 252 13.55 -1.45 -20.43
N LEU A 253 12.73 -2.16 -19.67
CA LEU A 253 13.12 -3.23 -18.74
C LEU A 253 12.24 -4.45 -19.08
N PRO A 254 12.70 -5.38 -19.93
CA PRO A 254 11.81 -6.35 -20.55
C PRO A 254 11.28 -7.39 -19.54
N LEU A 255 9.97 -7.61 -19.55
CA LEU A 255 9.27 -8.62 -18.75
C LEU A 255 9.91 -10.01 -18.90
N GLY A 256 10.11 -10.69 -17.77
CA GLY A 256 10.75 -12.01 -17.66
C GLY A 256 12.28 -11.99 -17.73
N SER A 257 12.90 -10.80 -17.85
CA SER A 257 14.36 -10.66 -17.90
C SER A 257 14.92 -9.60 -16.95
N GLN A 258 14.22 -8.47 -16.83
CA GLN A 258 14.55 -7.37 -15.92
C GLN A 258 13.24 -6.81 -15.38
N ASP A 259 12.75 -7.40 -14.29
CA ASP A 259 11.39 -7.14 -13.81
C ASP A 259 11.38 -6.13 -12.68
N ILE A 260 10.62 -5.07 -12.84
CA ILE A 260 10.50 -4.03 -11.79
C ILE A 260 9.61 -4.56 -10.66
N LEU A 261 10.18 -4.67 -9.46
CA LEU A 261 9.46 -5.06 -8.24
C LEU A 261 8.97 -3.84 -7.47
N ARG A 262 9.78 -2.77 -7.36
CA ARG A 262 9.40 -1.52 -6.68
C ARG A 262 9.88 -0.32 -7.50
N MET A 263 9.17 0.78 -7.39
CA MET A 263 9.54 2.06 -8.01
C MET A 263 9.22 3.21 -7.06
N THR A 264 10.11 4.20 -7.01
CA THR A 264 9.91 5.44 -6.25
C THR A 264 10.61 6.58 -6.96
N SER A 265 10.17 7.82 -6.74
CA SER A 265 10.64 8.97 -7.49
C SER A 265 10.68 10.25 -6.65
N THR A 266 11.52 11.17 -7.10
CA THR A 266 11.63 12.54 -6.62
C THR A 266 11.55 13.51 -7.79
N ASP A 267 11.64 14.80 -7.50
CA ASP A 267 11.64 15.87 -8.52
C ASP A 267 12.88 15.81 -9.44
N LYS A 268 13.86 14.96 -9.10
CA LYS A 268 15.13 14.84 -9.82
C LYS A 268 15.48 13.42 -10.26
N LEU A 269 15.06 12.43 -9.49
CA LEU A 269 15.53 11.05 -9.64
C LEU A 269 14.36 10.08 -9.66
N LEU A 270 14.56 8.98 -10.37
CA LEU A 270 13.75 7.79 -10.31
C LEU A 270 14.63 6.65 -9.78
N ALA A 271 14.09 5.82 -8.90
CA ALA A 271 14.73 4.59 -8.45
C ALA A 271 13.79 3.40 -8.65
N VAL A 272 14.35 2.29 -9.10
CA VAL A 272 13.63 1.02 -9.24
C VAL A 272 14.44 -0.12 -8.63
N LEU A 273 13.74 -1.06 -8.05
CA LEU A 273 14.26 -2.36 -7.63
C LEU A 273 13.84 -3.38 -8.68
N THR A 274 14.81 -4.03 -9.32
CA THR A 274 14.61 -5.01 -10.39
C THR A 274 15.02 -6.41 -9.95
N LEU A 275 14.32 -7.42 -10.49
CA LEU A 275 14.76 -8.81 -10.53
C LEU A 275 15.45 -9.08 -11.85
N GLU A 276 16.71 -9.49 -11.80
CA GLU A 276 17.52 -9.81 -12.98
C GLU A 276 18.19 -11.18 -12.81
N HIS A 277 18.64 -11.77 -13.92
CA HIS A 277 19.40 -13.03 -13.89
C HIS A 277 18.72 -14.15 -13.06
N THR A 278 17.40 -14.26 -13.18
CA THR A 278 16.56 -15.31 -12.57
C THR A 278 16.35 -15.20 -11.05
N ASN A 279 17.22 -14.54 -10.28
CA ASN A 279 17.00 -14.36 -8.84
C ASN A 279 17.81 -13.24 -8.15
N GLU A 280 18.44 -12.37 -8.92
CA GLU A 280 19.32 -11.33 -8.39
C GLU A 280 18.59 -9.98 -8.31
N LEU A 281 18.74 -9.30 -7.17
CA LEU A 281 18.08 -8.02 -6.94
C LEU A 281 19.04 -6.86 -7.22
N TYR A 282 18.61 -5.92 -8.07
CA TYR A 282 19.36 -4.73 -8.42
C TYR A 282 18.55 -3.48 -8.16
N ILE A 283 19.23 -2.42 -7.74
CA ILE A 283 18.66 -1.09 -7.65
C ILE A 283 19.24 -0.28 -8.80
N HIS A 284 18.39 0.33 -9.61
CA HIS A 284 18.78 1.25 -10.66
C HIS A 284 18.23 2.64 -10.37
N THR A 285 19.02 3.65 -10.70
CA THR A 285 18.58 5.05 -10.66
C THR A 285 18.59 5.63 -12.06
N PHE A 286 17.59 6.46 -12.35
CA PHE A 286 17.44 7.14 -13.64
C PHE A 286 17.17 8.63 -13.42
N ASP A 287 17.53 9.44 -14.40
CA ASP A 287 16.95 10.77 -14.53
C ASP A 287 15.54 10.69 -15.14
N HIS A 288 14.83 11.81 -15.13
CA HIS A 288 13.45 11.89 -15.65
C HIS A 288 13.33 11.71 -17.16
N SER A 289 14.45 11.66 -17.90
CA SER A 289 14.48 11.34 -19.33
C SER A 289 14.61 9.83 -19.60
N GLY A 290 14.87 9.03 -18.56
CA GLY A 290 15.11 7.60 -18.64
C GLY A 290 16.59 7.22 -18.80
N LYS A 291 17.52 8.17 -18.63
CA LYS A 291 18.95 7.84 -18.66
C LYS A 291 19.37 7.25 -17.32
N GLU A 292 19.98 6.06 -17.36
CA GLU A 292 20.52 5.42 -16.17
C GLU A 292 21.69 6.23 -15.59
N LEU A 293 21.65 6.45 -14.27
CA LEU A 293 22.62 7.22 -13.51
C LEU A 293 23.51 6.33 -12.64
N GLY A 294 23.04 5.14 -12.28
CA GLY A 294 23.80 4.18 -11.50
C GLY A 294 22.98 2.94 -11.18
N ASN A 295 23.69 1.89 -10.77
CA ASN A 295 23.06 0.68 -10.24
C ASN A 295 23.86 0.10 -9.08
N LYS A 296 23.20 -0.77 -8.31
CA LYS A 296 23.79 -1.51 -7.20
C LYS A 296 23.07 -2.83 -7.01
N LYS A 297 23.83 -3.93 -6.98
CA LYS A 297 23.32 -5.24 -6.58
C LYS A 297 23.07 -5.29 -5.07
N LEU A 298 21.92 -5.81 -4.66
CA LEU A 298 21.62 -6.11 -3.27
C LEU A 298 22.26 -7.45 -2.87
N PRO A 299 22.75 -7.59 -1.62
CA PRO A 299 23.39 -8.80 -1.13
C PRO A 299 22.38 -9.90 -0.71
N VAL A 300 21.21 -9.95 -1.35
CA VAL A 300 20.14 -10.93 -1.09
C VAL A 300 19.49 -11.36 -2.41
N LYS A 301 18.96 -12.59 -2.43
CA LYS A 301 18.17 -13.10 -3.55
C LYS A 301 16.68 -12.97 -3.25
N LEU A 302 15.84 -12.94 -4.29
CA LEU A 302 14.39 -12.85 -4.09
C LEU A 302 13.83 -14.07 -3.34
N GLU A 303 14.37 -15.28 -3.56
CA GLU A 303 13.93 -16.51 -2.85
C GLU A 303 14.13 -16.45 -1.32
N ASP A 304 15.13 -15.71 -0.87
CA ASP A 304 15.48 -15.57 0.55
C ASP A 304 14.81 -14.33 1.17
N ALA A 305 14.25 -13.45 0.34
CA ALA A 305 13.63 -12.20 0.77
C ALA A 305 12.15 -12.39 1.11
N THR A 306 11.77 -12.06 2.34
CA THR A 306 10.39 -12.01 2.81
C THR A 306 9.78 -10.62 2.69
N GLU A 307 10.61 -9.59 2.53
CA GLU A 307 10.15 -8.22 2.30
C GLU A 307 11.16 -7.45 1.46
N LEU A 308 10.69 -6.54 0.59
CA LEU A 308 11.49 -5.63 -0.19
C LEU A 308 10.99 -4.17 -0.05
N LEU A 309 11.90 -3.29 0.29
CA LEU A 309 11.67 -1.87 0.54
C LEU A 309 12.45 -1.00 -0.46
N LEU A 310 11.79 0.04 -0.99
CA LEU A 310 12.43 1.08 -1.76
C LEU A 310 11.70 2.41 -1.55
N GLN A 311 12.37 3.39 -0.97
CA GLN A 311 11.80 4.74 -0.76
C GLN A 311 12.89 5.81 -0.74
N PHE A 312 12.51 7.05 -1.03
CA PHE A 312 13.36 8.20 -0.78
C PHE A 312 13.09 8.77 0.62
N GLY A 313 14.15 8.99 1.40
CA GLY A 313 14.08 9.85 2.58
C GLY A 313 13.91 11.32 2.18
N LYS A 314 13.54 12.17 3.14
CA LYS A 314 13.35 13.62 3.00
C LYS A 314 14.55 14.33 2.35
N ASP A 315 15.76 13.87 2.66
CA ASP A 315 17.02 14.41 2.13
C ASP A 315 17.42 13.79 0.79
N GLN A 316 16.49 13.16 0.07
CA GLN A 316 16.68 12.57 -1.26
C GLN A 316 17.68 11.40 -1.28
N GLN A 317 18.03 10.88 -0.10
CA GLN A 317 18.77 9.63 0.02
C GLN A 317 17.83 8.48 -0.32
N LEU A 318 18.34 7.52 -1.07
CA LEU A 318 17.60 6.34 -1.45
C LEU A 318 17.76 5.29 -0.35
N LEU A 319 16.66 4.90 0.27
CA LEU A 319 16.60 3.86 1.29
C LEU A 319 16.08 2.60 0.61
N ALA A 320 16.93 1.58 0.55
CA ALA A 320 16.57 0.30 -0.04
C ALA A 320 16.84 -0.79 0.99
N GLY A 321 15.85 -1.62 1.25
CA GLY A 321 15.98 -2.63 2.29
C GLY A 321 15.33 -3.94 1.93
N TYR A 322 15.69 -4.96 2.69
CA TYR A 322 15.12 -6.29 2.56
C TYR A 322 15.04 -6.95 3.93
N HIS A 323 14.04 -7.81 4.10
CA HIS A 323 14.00 -8.77 5.20
C HIS A 323 14.38 -10.14 4.65
N GLN A 324 15.34 -10.81 5.28
CA GLN A 324 15.70 -12.18 4.94
C GLN A 324 15.01 -13.17 5.87
N MET A 325 14.49 -14.26 5.29
CA MET A 325 13.84 -15.32 6.03
C MET A 325 14.74 -15.83 7.17
N PHE A 326 14.16 -15.98 8.37
CA PHE A 326 14.85 -16.41 9.60
C PHE A 326 15.87 -15.43 10.19
N GLU A 327 16.10 -14.27 9.59
CA GLU A 327 16.97 -13.24 10.17
C GLU A 327 16.22 -12.27 11.08
N LYS A 328 16.95 -11.79 12.11
CA LYS A 328 16.48 -10.78 13.05
C LYS A 328 16.70 -9.36 12.50
N GLY A 329 16.04 -8.99 11.43
CA GLY A 329 15.74 -7.59 11.15
C GLY A 329 15.61 -7.28 9.67
N ILE A 330 15.12 -6.08 9.37
CA ILE A 330 15.15 -5.53 8.02
C ILE A 330 16.48 -4.81 7.85
N HIS A 331 17.26 -5.23 6.87
CA HIS A 331 18.51 -4.55 6.49
C HIS A 331 18.18 -3.39 5.58
N VAL A 332 18.58 -2.19 5.95
CA VAL A 332 18.30 -0.97 5.17
C VAL A 332 19.63 -0.36 4.74
N HIS A 333 19.88 -0.41 3.43
CA HIS A 333 20.97 0.29 2.79
C HIS A 333 20.59 1.75 2.55
N VAL A 334 21.47 2.64 2.99
CA VAL A 334 21.36 4.08 2.73
C VAL A 334 22.24 4.41 1.54
N LEU A 335 21.62 4.80 0.43
CA LEU A 335 22.27 4.99 -0.85
C LEU A 335 22.20 6.46 -1.28
N GLU A 336 23.30 6.94 -1.86
CA GLU A 336 23.39 8.28 -2.43
C GLU A 336 23.75 8.19 -3.91
N GLN A 337 22.95 8.86 -4.75
CA GLN A 337 23.32 9.06 -6.15
C GLN A 337 24.41 10.12 -6.25
N ARG A 338 25.59 9.73 -6.72
CA ARG A 338 26.72 10.62 -6.98
C ARG A 338 27.09 10.59 -8.47
N ASN A 339 27.96 11.50 -8.91
CA ASN A 339 28.40 11.57 -10.31
C ASN A 339 29.02 10.27 -10.83
N GLN A 340 29.57 9.44 -9.93
CA GLN A 340 30.22 8.16 -10.26
C GLN A 340 29.26 6.95 -10.16
N GLY A 341 27.97 7.18 -9.92
CA GLY A 341 26.98 6.14 -9.71
C GLY A 341 26.42 6.11 -8.30
N LEU A 342 25.70 5.03 -8.00
CA LEU A 342 25.02 4.81 -6.72
C LEU A 342 26.02 4.28 -5.68
N GLN A 343 26.21 5.02 -4.58
CA GLN A 343 27.14 4.65 -3.51
C GLN A 343 26.38 4.33 -2.23
N GLN A 344 26.80 3.29 -1.52
CA GLN A 344 26.30 2.99 -0.18
C GLN A 344 27.04 3.85 0.85
N LYS A 345 26.26 4.59 1.64
CA LYS A 345 26.73 5.41 2.75
C LYS A 345 26.71 4.64 4.06
N ASP A 346 25.63 3.88 4.29
CA ASP A 346 25.39 3.19 5.54
C ASP A 346 24.57 1.92 5.31
N GLU A 347 24.52 1.08 6.35
CA GLU A 347 23.68 -0.12 6.43
C GLU A 347 23.20 -0.26 7.87
N ILE A 348 21.88 -0.21 8.05
CA ILE A 348 21.26 -0.20 9.38
C ILE A 348 20.19 -1.29 9.42
N THR A 349 20.27 -2.13 10.45
CA THR A 349 19.27 -3.18 10.71
C THR A 349 18.24 -2.69 11.73
N ILE A 350 16.96 -2.77 11.37
CA ILE A 350 15.84 -2.49 12.29
C ILE A 350 15.13 -3.81 12.68
N PRO A 351 14.56 -3.93 13.89
CA PRO A 351 14.05 -5.19 14.44
C PRO A 351 12.88 -5.80 13.65
N THR A 352 12.68 -7.12 13.82
CA THR A 352 11.76 -8.00 13.07
C THR A 352 10.40 -8.22 13.70
N GLU A 353 10.10 -7.62 14.86
CA GLU A 353 8.76 -7.65 15.52
C GLU A 353 7.68 -6.92 14.66
N LEU A 354 7.96 -6.82 13.37
CA LEU A 354 7.61 -5.90 12.30
C LEU A 354 7.56 -6.66 10.94
N ALA A 355 7.85 -7.96 10.89
CA ALA A 355 8.05 -8.71 9.63
C ALA A 355 6.87 -9.59 9.18
N GLU A 356 5.84 -9.77 10.01
CA GLU A 356 4.68 -10.59 9.67
C GLU A 356 3.55 -9.81 8.96
N SER A 357 3.86 -8.59 8.49
CA SER A 357 2.84 -7.64 8.05
C SER A 357 3.16 -7.07 6.66
N THR A 358 2.15 -7.04 5.82
CA THR A 358 2.10 -6.52 4.44
C THR A 358 2.25 -4.99 4.33
N ASP A 359 2.78 -4.33 5.36
CA ASP A 359 2.29 -2.99 5.71
C ASP A 359 3.34 -1.88 5.70
N GLN A 360 2.82 -0.66 5.58
CA GLN A 360 3.53 0.59 5.32
C GLN A 360 4.63 0.90 6.34
N LYS A 361 5.83 1.16 5.80
CA LYS A 361 7.02 1.56 6.54
C LYS A 361 7.54 2.87 5.98
N ILE A 362 7.59 3.90 6.82
CA ILE A 362 8.21 5.17 6.48
C ILE A 362 9.55 5.23 7.20
N LEU A 363 10.62 5.39 6.42
CA LEU A 363 11.96 5.49 6.95
C LEU A 363 12.55 6.86 6.62
N GLN A 364 13.34 7.39 7.55
CA GLN A 364 14.08 8.62 7.37
C GLN A 364 15.48 8.45 7.93
N TYR A 365 16.50 8.75 7.12
CA TYR A 365 17.89 8.73 7.58
C TYR A 365 18.39 10.15 7.80
N GLU A 366 19.07 10.36 8.92
CA GLU A 366 19.76 11.61 9.24
C GLU A 366 20.97 11.33 10.13
N ASP A 367 22.14 11.85 9.75
CA ASP A 367 23.37 11.81 10.57
C ASP A 367 23.73 10.45 11.19
N GLY A 368 23.54 9.35 10.45
CA GLY A 368 23.87 8.00 10.92
C GLY A 368 22.77 7.32 11.73
N ILE A 369 21.59 7.95 11.82
CA ILE A 369 20.41 7.43 12.50
C ILE A 369 19.32 7.20 11.47
N LEU A 370 18.78 5.99 11.46
CA LEU A 370 17.59 5.61 10.72
C LEU A 370 16.39 5.64 11.67
N TYR A 371 15.51 6.60 11.43
CA TYR A 371 14.20 6.68 12.05
C TYR A 371 13.21 5.83 11.27
N TYR A 372 12.34 5.13 11.99
CA TYR A 372 11.31 4.30 11.40
C TYR A 372 9.97 4.52 12.07
N LEU A 373 8.95 4.49 11.23
CA LEU A 373 7.55 4.48 11.62
C LEU A 373 6.88 3.36 10.81
N GLN A 374 6.26 2.42 11.51
CA GLN A 374 5.69 1.23 10.90
C GLN A 374 4.31 0.94 11.45
N ALA A 375 3.39 0.55 10.59
CA ALA A 375 2.10 -0.03 10.97
C ALA A 375 2.10 -1.56 10.75
N ILE A 376 1.35 -2.29 11.59
CA ILE A 376 1.11 -3.74 11.50
C ILE A 376 -0.40 -3.97 11.56
N TYR A 377 -1.02 -4.39 10.47
CA TYR A 377 -2.46 -4.56 10.34
C TYR A 377 -2.93 -5.96 10.74
N ASN A 378 -2.09 -6.98 10.60
CA ASN A 378 -2.43 -8.35 10.98
C ASN A 378 -2.60 -8.54 12.51
N ASN A 379 -2.11 -7.59 13.32
CA ASN A 379 -2.26 -7.53 14.78
C ASN A 379 -2.97 -6.23 15.21
N GLU A 380 -4.25 -6.07 14.90
CA GLU A 380 -5.09 -5.00 15.52
C GLU A 380 -4.67 -3.54 15.26
N GLY A 381 -3.80 -3.27 14.27
CA GLY A 381 -3.39 -1.91 13.90
C GLY A 381 -2.31 -1.30 14.81
N GLN A 382 -1.32 -2.10 15.22
CA GLN A 382 -0.17 -1.63 16.01
C GLN A 382 0.73 -0.69 15.19
N ILE A 383 1.23 0.36 15.84
CA ILE A 383 2.20 1.29 15.23
C ILE A 383 3.48 1.24 16.05
N TYR A 384 4.62 1.06 15.39
CA TYR A 384 5.93 1.11 16.02
C TYR A 384 6.69 2.35 15.56
N ILE A 385 7.32 3.02 16.52
CA ILE A 385 8.16 4.20 16.29
C ILE A 385 9.53 3.91 16.89
N GLY A 386 10.58 4.23 16.14
CA GLY A 386 11.91 4.04 16.66
C GLY A 386 13.02 4.71 15.88
N ALA A 387 14.22 4.48 16.38
CA ALA A 387 15.47 4.94 15.82
C ALA A 387 16.53 3.85 15.98
N ALA A 388 17.33 3.64 14.96
CA ALA A 388 18.46 2.72 14.97
C ALA A 388 19.68 3.36 14.30
N ASN A 389 20.87 2.87 14.64
CA ASN A 389 22.09 3.15 13.89
C ASN A 389 22.75 1.84 13.49
N LYS A 390 23.89 1.90 12.81
CA LYS A 390 24.63 0.73 12.35
C LYS A 390 25.03 -0.26 13.46
N ASP A 391 25.09 0.19 14.72
CA ASP A 391 25.60 -0.59 15.83
C ASP A 391 24.47 -1.23 16.65
N LYS A 392 23.32 -0.55 16.77
CA LYS A 392 22.19 -1.00 17.62
C LYS A 392 20.89 -0.22 17.35
N ILE A 393 19.81 -0.77 17.91
CA ILE A 393 18.55 -0.05 18.13
C ILE A 393 18.79 1.00 19.23
N LEU A 394 18.46 2.26 18.93
CA LEU A 394 18.57 3.38 19.85
C LEU A 394 17.29 3.57 20.65
N TYR A 395 16.14 3.40 19.99
CA TYR A 395 14.82 3.43 20.59
C TYR A 395 13.82 2.61 19.77
N SER A 396 12.88 1.92 20.42
CA SER A 396 11.73 1.28 19.77
C SER A 396 10.56 1.23 20.73
N SER A 397 9.39 1.69 20.33
CA SER A 397 8.18 1.58 21.14
C SER A 397 6.93 1.46 20.28
N GLU A 398 5.96 0.71 20.79
CA GLU A 398 4.61 0.62 20.26
C GLU A 398 3.79 1.84 20.72
N VAL A 399 3.04 2.43 19.79
CA VAL A 399 2.00 3.41 20.10
C VAL A 399 0.83 2.67 20.74
N TYR A 400 0.42 3.11 21.93
CA TYR A 400 -0.82 2.67 22.55
C TYR A 400 -1.82 3.83 22.63
N GLY A 401 -3.10 3.50 22.51
CA GLY A 401 -4.20 4.45 22.66
C GLY A 401 -5.29 3.87 23.53
N GLU A 402 -5.44 4.39 24.75
CA GLU A 402 -6.55 4.06 25.62
C GLU A 402 -7.61 5.16 25.54
N TYR A 403 -8.87 4.76 25.40
CA TYR A 403 -9.96 5.63 25.77
C TYR A 403 -10.04 5.56 27.30
N GLN A 404 -9.96 6.69 28.00
CA GLN A 404 -10.46 6.72 29.37
C GLN A 404 -11.97 6.59 29.29
N GLU A 405 -12.47 5.37 29.14
CA GLU A 405 -13.80 5.05 29.62
C GLU A 405 -13.72 5.22 31.14
N ASP A 406 -14.29 6.31 31.67
CA ASP A 406 -14.68 6.32 33.07
C ASP A 406 -15.46 5.01 33.31
N GLU A 407 -14.96 4.14 34.19
CA GLU A 407 -15.45 2.79 34.50
C GLU A 407 -16.93 2.71 34.96
N GLN A 408 -17.69 3.81 34.90
CA GLN A 408 -19.05 3.89 35.41
C GLN A 408 -20.15 3.45 34.44
N LEU A 409 -19.85 3.04 33.20
CA LEU A 409 -20.89 2.63 32.25
C LEU A 409 -20.49 1.41 31.43
N THR A 410 -20.48 0.25 32.08
CA THR A 410 -20.43 -1.05 31.40
C THR A 410 -21.75 -1.35 30.68
N PRO A 411 -21.76 -1.81 29.42
CA PRO A 411 -22.97 -2.16 28.69
C PRO A 411 -23.27 -3.65 28.83
N LEU A 412 -24.49 -3.99 29.29
CA LEU A 412 -25.05 -5.33 29.10
C LEU A 412 -25.92 -5.34 27.84
N ASP A 413 -25.46 -6.12 26.88
CA ASP A 413 -26.16 -6.77 25.78
C ASP A 413 -26.87 -5.92 24.71
N PHE A 414 -26.38 -6.15 23.50
CA PHE A 414 -26.72 -5.54 22.23
C PHE A 414 -27.90 -6.25 21.54
N TYR A 415 -28.60 -5.47 20.69
CA TYR A 415 -29.34 -5.89 19.49
C TYR A 415 -30.52 -6.84 19.67
N ASN A 416 -31.72 -6.27 19.81
CA ASN A 416 -32.82 -6.44 18.84
C ASN A 416 -34.11 -5.80 19.36
N GLN A 417 -34.41 -4.55 18.97
CA GLN A 417 -35.76 -4.02 18.67
C GLN A 417 -35.73 -2.51 18.43
N LYS A 418 -36.79 -1.97 17.82
CA LYS A 418 -36.96 -0.57 17.38
C LYS A 418 -36.69 0.45 18.48
N VAL A 419 -35.64 1.28 18.35
CA VAL A 419 -35.40 2.36 19.32
C VAL A 419 -34.92 3.70 18.76
N SER A 420 -35.09 4.74 19.57
CA SER A 420 -35.13 6.16 19.19
C SER A 420 -33.76 6.82 19.00
N ALA A 421 -33.72 8.03 18.43
CA ALA A 421 -32.50 8.79 18.13
C ALA A 421 -31.56 9.02 19.34
N TYR A 422 -32.08 8.95 20.57
CA TYR A 422 -31.29 9.06 21.79
C TYR A 422 -30.38 7.84 22.04
N GLU A 423 -30.77 6.66 21.55
CA GLU A 423 -30.00 5.42 21.72
C GLU A 423 -28.98 5.20 20.60
N LYS A 424 -29.16 5.83 19.43
CA LYS A 424 -28.09 5.99 18.42
C LYS A 424 -26.93 6.86 18.93
N LEU A 425 -27.25 7.81 19.80
CA LEU A 425 -26.27 8.67 20.48
C LEU A 425 -25.45 7.88 21.50
N ILE A 426 -26.07 6.91 22.20
CA ILE A 426 -25.39 6.02 23.18
C ILE A 426 -24.59 4.92 22.48
N ALA A 427 -25.06 4.39 21.35
CA ALA A 427 -24.31 3.41 20.54
C ALA A 427 -22.99 3.95 19.96
N GLY A 428 -22.82 5.27 19.91
CA GLY A 428 -21.54 5.92 19.58
C GLY A 428 -20.56 6.01 20.75
N PHE A 429 -20.84 5.41 21.92
CA PHE A 429 -19.99 5.46 23.11
C PHE A 429 -19.41 4.11 23.56
N THR A 430 -19.76 2.99 22.92
CA THR A 430 -19.21 1.67 23.28
C THR A 430 -18.35 1.15 22.12
N PHE A 431 -17.07 1.52 22.14
CA PHE A 431 -16.10 1.23 21.08
C PHE A 431 -15.26 0.01 21.41
N ASP A 432 -15.70 -1.14 20.92
CA ASP A 432 -14.88 -2.37 20.85
C ASP A 432 -14.91 -2.98 19.44
N ARG A 433 -15.06 -2.14 18.41
CA ARG A 433 -14.90 -2.54 17.00
C ARG A 433 -13.64 -1.91 16.43
N GLY A 434 -12.86 -2.75 15.77
CA GLY A 434 -11.49 -2.49 15.30
C GLY A 434 -11.30 -1.09 14.73
N ARG A 435 -10.30 -0.40 15.28
CA ARG A 435 -9.79 0.85 14.73
C ARG A 435 -8.91 0.52 13.54
N SER A 436 -9.01 1.29 12.46
CA SER A 436 -8.08 1.18 11.34
C SER A 436 -7.15 2.39 11.29
N LEU A 437 -5.94 2.14 10.82
CA LEU A 437 -5.00 3.18 10.47
C LEU A 437 -5.24 3.59 9.01
N ASP A 438 -5.29 4.89 8.74
CA ASP A 438 -5.62 5.40 7.40
C ASP A 438 -4.49 6.25 6.77
N THR A 439 -3.58 6.83 7.55
CA THR A 439 -2.45 7.59 6.98
C THR A 439 -1.25 7.50 7.91
N LEU A 440 -0.04 7.42 7.35
CA LEU A 440 1.22 7.50 8.07
C LEU A 440 2.11 8.57 7.42
N GLU A 441 2.77 9.43 8.20
CA GLU A 441 3.66 10.49 7.68
C GLU A 441 4.79 10.83 8.68
N LEU A 442 6.03 10.95 8.20
CA LEU A 442 7.11 11.60 8.94
C LEU A 442 7.21 13.08 8.52
N LEU A 443 7.02 13.99 9.48
CA LEU A 443 6.90 15.43 9.19
C LEU A 443 8.27 16.11 9.10
N GLU A 444 9.10 15.96 10.12
CA GLU A 444 10.39 16.64 10.22
C GLU A 444 11.24 16.08 11.35
N ILE A 445 12.56 16.13 11.17
CA ILE A 445 13.53 15.98 12.25
C ILE A 445 14.14 17.37 12.45
N ARG A 446 14.08 17.92 13.67
CA ARG A 446 14.61 19.27 13.99
C ARG A 446 15.55 19.26 15.17
#